data_AF-A0AAE9J421-F1
#
_entry.id   AF-A0AAE9J421-F1
#
_cell.length_a   1.000
_cell.length_b   1.000
_cell.length_c   1.000
_cell.angle_alpha   90.00
_cell.angle_beta   90.00
_cell.angle_gamma   90.00
#
_symmetry.space_group_name_H-M   'P 1'
#
loop_
_entity.id
_entity.type
_entity.pdbx_description
1 polymer ?
#
loop_
_entity_poly.entity_id
_entity_poly.type
_entity_poly.pdbx_seq_one_letter_code
_entity_poly.pdbx_strand_id
1 'polypeptide(L)' 'MIGVSATHHALRRGSANELQAKGLTLEQIKAKGRWRSGGGLMRYLQDNPMAQGLSEVPEEKEVTGEAEEDDGPPVLEKEV' A
#
# COMPACT_ATOMS: atom_id res chain seq x y z
N MET A 1 -0.82 25.13 12.93
CA MET A 1 0.15 24.02 13.09
C MET A 1 -0.65 22.74 13.15
N ILE A 2 -0.68 21.94 12.08
CA ILE A 2 -1.43 20.68 12.04
C ILE A 2 -0.67 19.70 12.93
N GLY A 3 -1.03 19.67 14.21
CA GLY A 3 -0.44 18.73 15.18
C GLY A 3 -0.96 17.35 14.86
N VAL A 4 -0.13 16.51 14.26
CA VAL A 4 -0.40 15.07 14.17
C VAL A 4 -0.31 14.52 15.58
N SER A 5 -1.43 14.52 16.31
CA SER A 5 -1.60 13.72 17.52
C SER A 5 -1.79 12.26 17.10
N ALA A 6 -0.77 11.68 16.45
CA ALA A 6 -0.76 10.26 16.18
C ALA A 6 -0.74 9.55 17.53
N THR A 7 -1.87 8.97 17.90
CA THR A 7 -1.95 8.11 19.07
C THR A 7 -0.88 7.02 18.94
N HIS A 8 -0.36 6.52 20.06
CA HIS A 8 0.61 5.42 20.05
C HIS A 8 0.16 4.23 19.18
N HIS A 9 -1.15 4.01 19.08
CA HIS A 9 -1.77 3.04 18.18
C HIS A 9 -1.55 3.36 16.69
N ALA A 10 -1.71 4.61 16.26
CA ALA A 10 -1.48 5.03 14.89
C ALA A 10 0.00 4.84 14.48
N LEU A 11 0.94 5.22 15.36
CA LEU A 11 2.37 4.98 15.13
C LEU A 11 2.67 3.49 15.00
N ARG A 12 2.13 2.67 15.90
CA ARG A 12 2.30 1.21 15.84
C ARG A 12 1.69 0.59 14.58
N ARG A 13 0.55 1.11 14.10
CA ARG A 13 -0.07 0.67 12.85
C ARG A 13 0.83 1.02 11.67
N GLY A 14 1.20 2.28 11.52
CA GLY A 14 2.06 2.74 10.43
C GLY A 14 3.37 1.96 10.37
N SER A 15 4.08 1.86 11.50
CA SER A 15 5.36 1.11 11.54
C SER A 15 5.21 -0.38 11.25
N ALA A 16 4.12 -1.04 11.69
CA ALA A 16 3.91 -2.45 11.40
C ALA A 16 3.67 -2.70 9.90
N ASN A 17 2.81 -1.89 9.27
CA ASN A 17 2.53 -1.99 7.84
C ASN A 17 3.75 -1.62 6.99
N GLU A 18 4.51 -0.59 7.37
CA GLU A 18 5.74 -0.21 6.66
C GLU A 18 6.78 -1.34 6.65
N LEU A 19 6.94 -2.04 7.78
CA LEU A 19 7.85 -3.20 7.85
C LEU A 19 7.34 -4.37 7.01
N GLN A 20 6.03 -4.59 6.95
CA GLN A 20 5.45 -5.62 6.10
C GLN A 20 5.63 -5.29 4.60
N ALA A 21 5.41 -4.03 4.21
CA ALA A 21 5.63 -3.56 2.83
C ALA A 21 7.11 -3.67 2.41
N LYS A 22 8.04 -3.62 3.37
CA LYS A 22 9.48 -3.90 3.13
C LYS A 22 9.80 -5.39 3.02
N GLY A 23 8.80 -6.27 3.05
CA GLY A 23 8.96 -7.72 2.93
C GLY A 23 9.40 -8.43 4.21
N LEU A 24 9.33 -7.79 5.38
CA LEU A 24 9.68 -8.48 6.63
C LEU A 24 8.62 -9.51 7.01
N THR A 25 9.08 -10.64 7.55
CA THR A 25 8.18 -11.68 8.05
C THR A 25 7.47 -11.23 9.33
N LEU A 26 6.33 -11.86 9.63
CA LEU A 26 5.57 -11.61 10.87
C LEU A 26 6.45 -11.74 12.13
N GLU A 27 7.37 -12.69 12.16
CA GLU A 27 8.28 -12.90 13.30
C GLU A 27 9.26 -11.74 13.46
N GLN A 28 9.85 -11.27 12.36
CA GLN A 28 10.77 -10.13 12.35
C GLN A 28 10.06 -8.84 12.79
N ILE A 29 8.85 -8.61 12.29
CA ILE A 29 8.02 -7.46 12.68
C ILE A 29 7.66 -7.54 14.17
N LYS A 30 7.28 -8.74 14.64
CA LYS A 30 6.95 -8.99 16.06
C LYS A 30 8.14 -8.66 16.96
N ALA A 31 9.33 -9.15 16.62
CA ALA A 31 10.57 -8.88 17.36
C ALA A 31 10.91 -7.38 17.37
N LYS A 32 10.93 -6.74 16.18
CA LYS A 32 11.34 -5.34 16.01
C LYS A 32 10.37 -4.36 16.71
N GLY A 33 9.07 -4.61 16.65
CA GLY A 33 8.06 -3.81 17.34
C GLY A 33 7.78 -4.20 18.79
N ARG A 34 8.53 -5.18 19.32
CA ARG A 34 8.41 -5.73 20.69
C ARG A 34 6.97 -6.13 21.03
N TRP A 35 6.32 -6.80 20.09
CA TRP A 35 4.93 -7.21 20.21
C TRP A 35 4.79 -8.42 21.13
N ARG A 36 3.86 -8.34 22.08
CA ARG A 36 3.62 -9.41 23.06
C ARG A 36 3.10 -10.70 22.43
N SER A 37 2.35 -10.61 21.33
CA SER A 37 1.75 -11.77 20.67
C SER A 37 1.59 -11.53 19.17
N GLY A 38 1.53 -12.62 18.39
CA GLY A 38 1.25 -12.57 16.96
C GLY A 38 -0.14 -12.02 16.66
N GLY A 39 -1.17 -12.48 17.36
CA GLY A 39 -2.53 -11.94 17.23
C GLY A 39 -2.65 -10.46 17.62
N GLY A 40 -1.76 -9.96 18.49
CA GLY A 40 -1.65 -8.54 18.79
C GLY A 40 -1.13 -7.74 17.59
N LEU A 41 -0.08 -8.24 16.92
CA LEU A 41 0.49 -7.65 15.71
C LEU A 41 -0.50 -7.68 14.53
N MET A 42 -1.21 -8.78 14.31
CA MET A 42 -2.15 -8.93 13.19
C MET A 42 -3.23 -7.83 13.14
N ARG A 43 -3.67 -7.31 14.30
CA ARG A 43 -4.63 -6.20 14.36
C ARG A 43 -4.12 -4.89 13.74
N TYR A 44 -2.81 -4.77 13.58
CA TYR A 44 -2.17 -3.56 13.06
C TYR A 44 -1.76 -3.70 11.59
N LEU A 45 -1.83 -4.89 10.99
CA LEU A 45 -1.44 -5.11 9.59
C LEU A 45 -2.59 -4.92 8.59
N GLN A 46 -3.61 -4.13 8.94
CA GLN A 46 -4.83 -4.00 8.14
C GLN A 46 -4.68 -3.13 6.88
N ASP A 47 -3.62 -2.33 6.80
CA ASP A 47 -3.45 -1.37 5.72
C ASP A 47 -2.62 -1.95 4.55
N ASN A 48 -2.07 -3.16 4.71
CA ASN A 48 -1.37 -3.85 3.63
C ASN A 48 -2.37 -4.46 2.64
N PRO A 49 -2.18 -4.32 1.31
CA PRO A 49 -3.01 -4.94 0.29
C PRO A 49 -3.27 -6.44 0.53
N MET A 50 -2.24 -7.21 0.92
CA MET A 50 -2.38 -8.63 1.21
C MET A 50 -3.36 -8.91 2.35
N ALA A 51 -3.39 -8.05 3.37
CA ALA A 51 -4.32 -8.18 4.49
C ALA A 51 -5.77 -7.82 4.12
N GLN A 52 -5.94 -7.08 3.02
CA GLN A 52 -7.25 -6.77 2.43
C GLN A 52 -7.68 -7.81 1.38
N GLY A 53 -6.91 -8.89 1.21
CA GLY A 53 -7.17 -9.93 0.22
C GLY A 53 -6.74 -9.56 -1.20
N LEU A 54 -5.98 -8.48 -1.36
CA LEU A 54 -5.38 -8.10 -2.63
C LEU A 54 -4.04 -8.84 -2.75
N SER A 55 -3.96 -9.81 -3.66
CA SER A 55 -2.67 -10.38 -4.06
C SER A 55 -1.87 -9.31 -4.80
N GLU A 56 -0.59 -9.15 -4.44
CA GLU A 56 0.35 -8.37 -5.25
C GLU A 56 0.32 -8.94 -6.67
N VAL A 57 -0.29 -8.21 -7.61
CA VAL A 57 -0.05 -8.44 -9.03
C VAL A 57 1.42 -8.09 -9.19
N PRO A 58 2.31 -9.03 -9.58
CA PRO A 58 3.69 -8.66 -9.88
C PRO A 58 3.62 -7.54 -10.90
N GLU A 59 4.21 -6.38 -10.62
CA GLU A 59 4.44 -5.39 -11.66
C GLU A 59 5.27 -6.09 -12.74
N GLU A 60 4.61 -6.44 -13.85
CA GLU A 60 5.28 -6.82 -15.07
C GLU A 60 6.08 -5.60 -15.52
N LYS A 61 7.38 -5.61 -15.17
CA LYS A 61 8.36 -4.91 -15.97
C LYS A 61 8.22 -5.43 -17.40
N GLU A 62 7.75 -4.56 -18.29
CA GLU A 62 8.21 -4.35 -19.68
C GLU A 62 7.08 -3.74 -20.53
N VAL A 63 7.13 -2.42 -20.74
CA VAL A 63 6.67 -1.82 -22.00
C VAL A 63 7.87 -1.06 -22.57
N THR A 64 8.73 -1.81 -23.27
CA THR A 64 9.44 -1.26 -24.43
C THR A 64 8.46 -1.38 -25.60
N GLY A 65 7.73 -0.30 -25.88
CA GLY A 65 6.80 -0.21 -26.99
C GLY A 65 6.90 1.18 -27.57
N GLU A 66 7.45 1.25 -28.77
CA GLU A 66 7.65 2.45 -29.57
C GLU A 66 6.31 3.17 -29.83
N ALA A 67 6.39 4.48 -30.08
CA ALA A 67 5.26 5.35 -30.33
C ALA A 67 4.37 4.84 -31.48
N GLU A 68 3.07 4.68 -31.21
CA GLU A 68 2.04 4.84 -32.23
C GLU A 68 1.06 5.93 -31.79
N GLU A 69 0.90 6.93 -32.65
CA GLU A 69 -0.15 7.93 -32.58
C GLU A 69 -1.50 7.23 -32.75
N ASP A 70 -2.44 7.39 -31.81
CA ASP A 70 -3.84 7.10 -32.12
C ASP A 70 -4.82 8.01 -31.36
N ASP A 71 -5.49 8.80 -32.18
CA ASP A 71 -6.71 9.61 -32.07
C ASP A 71 -7.18 10.13 -30.70
N GLY A 72 -7.15 11.46 -30.56
CA GLY A 72 -7.75 12.18 -29.44
C GLY A 72 -9.28 11.97 -29.39
N PRO A 73 -9.91 12.15 -28.21
CA PRO A 73 -11.33 11.90 -28.07
C PRO A 73 -12.15 12.83 -29.00
N PRO A 74 -13.22 12.32 -29.64
CA PRO A 74 -13.95 13.08 -30.64
C PRO A 74 -14.56 14.35 -30.04
N VAL A 75 -14.37 15.47 -30.72
CA VAL A 75 -14.97 16.76 -30.34
C VAL A 75 -16.44 16.75 -30.74
N LEU A 76 -17.34 16.88 -29.76
CA LEU A 76 -18.77 17.05 -30.01
C LEU A 76 -19.04 18.47 -30.52
N GLU A 77 -19.27 18.62 -31.81
CA GLU A 77 -19.77 19.86 -32.40
C GLU A 77 -21.21 20.11 -31.92
N LYS A 78 -21.45 21.32 -31.40
CA LYS A 78 -22.79 21.77 -31.03
C LYS A 78 -23.45 22.38 -32.26
N GLU A 79 -24.47 21.72 -32.79
CA GLU A 79 -25.34 22.31 -33.82
C GLU A 79 -26.01 23.58 -33.27
N VAL A 80 -25.99 24.65 -34.08
CA VAL A 80 -26.68 25.94 -33.87
C VAL A 80 -27.72 26.12 -34.96
#